data_AF-A0A552MCA8-F1
#
_entry.id   AF-A0A552MCA8-F1
#
_cell.length_a   1.000
_cell.length_b   1.000
_cell.length_c   1.000
_cell.angle_alpha   90.00
_cell.angle_beta   90.00
_cell.angle_gamma   90.00
#
_symmetry.space_group_name_H-M   'P 1'
#
loop_
_entity.id
_entity.type
_entity.pdbx_description
1 polymer ?
#
loop_
_entity_poly.entity_id
_entity_poly.type
_entity_poly.pdbx_seq_one_letter_code
_entity_poly.pdbx_strand_id
1 'polypeptide(L)'
;MTQLTEERKQEIIAEVLAARANREQFLLEMKQRQQAGLKIAQKCASLLKEKYGVTKVVLFGSLLNYEEITPHSDLDLAVWDLPEKDYFKA
;
A
#
# COMPACT_ATOMS: atom_id res chain seq x y z
N MET A 1 -20.42 -20.64 20.53
CA MET A 1 -20.57 -20.06 19.18
C MET A 1 -21.81 -19.20 19.20
N THR A 2 -21.67 -17.88 19.11
CA THR A 2 -22.82 -16.96 19.04
C THR A 2 -23.47 -17.15 17.67
N GLN A 3 -24.73 -17.58 17.62
CA GLN A 3 -25.45 -17.70 16.34
C GLN A 3 -25.76 -16.30 15.80
N LEU A 4 -25.48 -16.07 14.51
CA LEU A 4 -25.91 -14.83 13.84
C LEU A 4 -27.44 -14.80 13.73
N THR A 5 -28.04 -13.69 14.12
CA THR A 5 -29.46 -13.39 13.88
C THR A 5 -29.73 -13.21 12.40
N GLU A 6 -30.97 -13.45 11.96
CA GLU A 6 -31.37 -13.23 10.56
C GLU A 6 -31.21 -11.77 10.14
N GLU A 7 -31.49 -10.84 11.04
CA GLU A 7 -31.25 -9.39 10.85
C GLU A 7 -29.77 -9.13 10.55
N ARG A 8 -28.85 -9.68 11.34
CA ARG A 8 -27.41 -9.47 11.13
C ARG A 8 -26.93 -10.11 9.82
N LYS A 9 -27.50 -11.24 9.41
CA LYS A 9 -27.20 -11.85 8.10
C LYS A 9 -27.63 -10.94 6.96
N GLN A 10 -28.82 -10.35 7.04
CA GLN A 10 -29.32 -9.42 6.03
C GLN A 10 -28.46 -8.16 5.93
N GLU A 11 -28.03 -7.60 7.07
CA GLU A 11 -27.09 -6.48 7.11
C GLU A 11 -25.76 -6.81 6.43
N ILE A 12 -25.15 -7.95 6.77
CA ILE A 12 -23.87 -8.37 6.16
C ILE A 12 -24.02 -8.56 4.65
N ILE A 13 -25.13 -9.14 4.18
CA ILE A 13 -25.39 -9.28 2.75
C ILE A 13 -25.47 -7.92 2.08
N ALA A 14 -26.20 -6.95 2.67
CA ALA A 14 -26.29 -5.60 2.14
C ALA A 14 -24.93 -4.90 2.09
N GLU A 15 -24.13 -5.00 3.16
CA GLU A 15 -22.76 -4.46 3.21
C GLU A 15 -21.87 -5.05 2.09
N VAL A 16 -21.91 -6.38 1.90
CA VAL A 16 -21.13 -7.05 0.86
C VAL A 16 -21.57 -6.65 -0.55
N LEU A 17 -22.89 -6.51 -0.79
CA LEU A 17 -23.41 -6.07 -2.08
C LEU A 17 -22.99 -4.63 -2.39
N ALA A 18 -23.06 -3.73 -1.41
CA ALA A 18 -22.60 -2.35 -1.56
C ALA A 18 -21.09 -2.28 -1.83
N ALA A 19 -20.29 -3.06 -1.10
CA ALA A 19 -18.84 -3.14 -1.32
C ALA A 19 -18.50 -3.66 -2.73
N ARG A 20 -19.26 -4.62 -3.26
CA ARG A 20 -19.10 -5.12 -4.63
C ARG A 20 -19.48 -4.07 -5.67
N ALA A 21 -20.57 -3.34 -5.46
CA ALA A 21 -21.00 -2.28 -6.38
C ALA A 21 -19.95 -1.16 -6.51
N ASN A 22 -19.26 -0.83 -5.41
CA ASN A 22 -18.23 0.22 -5.38
C ASN A 22 -16.82 -0.28 -5.75
N ARG A 23 -16.64 -1.58 -6.04
CA ARG A 23 -15.32 -2.20 -6.23
C ARG A 23 -14.56 -1.59 -7.42
N GLU A 24 -15.24 -1.34 -8.53
CA GLU A 24 -14.60 -0.80 -9.73
C GLU A 24 -14.03 0.61 -9.48
N GLN A 25 -14.84 1.48 -8.88
CA GLN A 25 -14.43 2.83 -8.50
C GLN A 25 -13.26 2.79 -7.51
N PHE A 26 -13.33 1.92 -6.50
CA PHE A 26 -12.24 1.72 -5.55
C PHE A 26 -10.94 1.28 -6.23
N LEU A 27 -11.01 0.33 -7.17
CA LEU A 27 -9.84 -0.13 -7.92
C LEU A 27 -9.24 0.97 -8.80
N LEU A 28 -10.07 1.83 -9.40
CA LEU A 28 -9.60 2.97 -10.17
C LEU A 28 -8.83 3.96 -9.29
N GLU A 29 -9.34 4.25 -8.09
CA GLU A 29 -8.67 5.10 -7.10
C GLU A 29 -7.34 4.49 -6.64
N MET A 30 -7.32 3.19 -6.33
CA MET A 30 -6.08 2.50 -5.93
C MET A 30 -5.05 2.46 -7.06
N LYS A 31 -5.49 2.37 -8.32
CA LYS A 31 -4.60 2.45 -9.49
C LYS A 31 -3.98 3.85 -9.63
N GLN A 32 -4.75 4.91 -9.42
CA GLN A 32 -4.22 6.28 -9.40
C GLN A 32 -3.23 6.48 -8.25
N ARG A 33 -3.57 5.94 -7.06
CA ARG A 33 -2.68 5.97 -5.90
C ARG A 33 -1.39 5.20 -6.13
N GLN A 34 -1.45 4.04 -6.80
CA GLN A 34 -0.29 3.27 -7.21
C GLN A 34 0.64 4.12 -8.09
N GLN A 35 0.10 4.77 -9.11
CA GLN A 35 0.89 5.62 -10.02
C GLN A 35 1.58 6.76 -9.29
N ALA A 36 0.88 7.41 -8.34
CA ALA A 36 1.47 8.45 -7.50
C ALA A 36 2.56 7.87 -6.58
N GLY A 37 2.28 6.74 -5.95
CA GLY A 37 3.21 6.03 -5.07
C GLY A 37 4.48 5.60 -5.79
N LEU A 38 4.40 5.08 -7.02
CA LEU A 38 5.58 4.70 -7.82
C LEU A 38 6.49 5.90 -8.13
N LYS A 39 5.90 7.08 -8.41
CA LYS A 39 6.68 8.32 -8.59
C LYS A 39 7.36 8.75 -7.29
N ILE A 40 6.69 8.59 -6.15
CA ILE A 40 7.27 8.89 -4.83
C ILE A 40 8.39 7.89 -4.51
N ALA A 41 8.17 6.59 -4.73
CA ALA A 41 9.15 5.52 -4.55
C ALA A 41 10.45 5.82 -5.30
N GLN A 42 10.33 6.29 -6.54
CA GLN A 42 11.49 6.64 -7.34
C GLN A 42 12.24 7.87 -6.79
N LYS A 43 11.52 8.89 -6.30
CA LYS A 43 12.13 10.06 -5.63
C LYS A 43 12.84 9.65 -4.33
N CYS A 44 12.21 8.82 -3.52
CA CYS A 44 12.81 8.26 -2.31
C CYS A 44 14.07 7.46 -2.64
N ALA A 45 14.03 6.61 -3.68
CA ALA A 45 15.19 5.86 -4.12
C ALA A 45 16.36 6.77 -4.54
N SER A 46 16.12 7.84 -5.30
CA SER A 46 17.15 8.84 -5.64
C SER A 46 17.71 9.52 -4.39
N LEU A 47 16.84 9.98 -3.49
CA LEU A 47 17.24 10.63 -2.24
C LEU A 47 18.12 9.72 -1.37
N LEU A 48 17.72 8.46 -1.22
CA LEU A 48 18.47 7.47 -0.44
C LEU A 48 19.87 7.25 -1.02
N LYS A 49 19.97 7.16 -2.36
CA LYS A 49 21.27 7.02 -3.04
C LYS A 49 22.15 8.26 -2.88
N GLU A 50 21.59 9.44 -3.11
CA GLU A 50 22.34 10.70 -3.13
C GLU A 50 22.77 11.14 -1.72
N LYS A 51 21.88 11.01 -0.73
CA LYS A 51 22.11 11.53 0.63
C LYS A 51 22.76 10.52 1.56
N TYR A 52 22.46 9.23 1.39
CA TYR A 52 22.92 8.18 2.30
C TYR A 52 23.87 7.18 1.66
N GLY A 53 24.13 7.29 0.34
CA GLY A 53 25.11 6.46 -0.35
C GLY A 53 24.71 5.00 -0.52
N VAL A 54 23.42 4.66 -0.36
CA VAL A 54 22.94 3.28 -0.56
C VAL A 54 23.21 2.84 -2.01
N THR A 55 23.60 1.58 -2.20
CA THR A 55 24.01 1.10 -3.54
C THR A 55 22.83 0.58 -4.35
N LYS A 56 21.83 0.02 -3.66
CA LYS A 56 20.65 -0.60 -4.25
C LYS A 56 19.40 -0.21 -3.45
N VAL A 57 18.31 0.01 -4.18
CA VAL A 57 16.97 0.26 -3.63
C VAL A 57 15.99 -0.61 -4.40
N VAL A 58 15.13 -1.34 -3.70
CA VAL A 58 14.10 -2.21 -4.28
C VAL A 58 12.76 -1.89 -3.64
N LEU A 59 11.75 -1.63 -4.47
CA LEU A 59 10.36 -1.51 -4.04
C LEU A 59 9.77 -2.90 -3.80
N PHE A 60 9.05 -3.06 -2.69
CA PHE A 60 8.27 -4.26 -2.41
C PHE A 60 6.93 -3.91 -1.74
N GLY A 61 6.20 -4.92 -1.27
CA GLY A 61 4.94 -4.73 -0.55
C GLY A 61 3.75 -4.44 -1.48
N SER A 62 2.68 -3.96 -0.86
CA SER A 62 1.36 -3.84 -1.51
C SER A 62 1.33 -2.92 -2.73
N LEU A 63 2.24 -1.95 -2.83
CA LEU A 63 2.29 -0.99 -3.94
C LEU A 63 2.54 -1.67 -5.30
N LEU A 64 3.05 -2.91 -5.32
CA LEU A 64 3.29 -3.67 -6.54
C LEU A 64 2.00 -4.04 -7.28
N ASN A 65 0.89 -4.18 -6.57
CA ASN A 65 -0.40 -4.56 -7.12
C ASN A 65 -1.51 -3.64 -6.61
N TYR A 66 -2.11 -2.82 -7.48
CA TYR A 66 -3.16 -1.87 -7.08
C TYR A 66 -4.40 -2.56 -6.48
N GLU A 67 -4.60 -3.85 -6.72
CA GLU A 67 -5.70 -4.62 -6.13
C GLU A 67 -5.47 -5.01 -4.66
N GLU A 68 -4.23 -4.91 -4.19
CA GLU A 68 -3.78 -5.19 -2.82
C GLU A 68 -3.54 -3.91 -2.00
N ILE A 69 -3.53 -2.75 -2.64
CA ILE A 69 -3.42 -1.46 -1.96
C ILE A 69 -4.73 -1.15 -1.23
N THR A 70 -4.60 -0.63 -0.01
CA THR A 70 -5.68 -0.01 0.75
C THR A 70 -5.39 1.47 0.94
N PRO A 71 -6.37 2.30 1.33
CA PRO A 71 -6.13 3.71 1.70
C PRO A 71 -5.07 3.91 2.80
N HIS A 72 -4.75 2.89 3.58
CA HIS A 72 -3.76 2.92 4.66
C HIS A 72 -2.44 2.23 4.31
N SER A 73 -2.28 1.73 3.08
CA SER A 73 -1.02 1.12 2.65
C SER A 73 0.13 2.14 2.66
N ASP A 74 1.28 1.67 3.17
CA ASP A 74 2.55 2.39 3.20
C ASP A 74 3.38 2.15 1.92
N LEU A 75 4.57 2.77 1.88
CA LEU A 75 5.58 2.59 0.85
C LEU A 75 6.77 1.81 1.41
N ASP A 76 7.00 0.60 0.90
CA ASP A 76 8.05 -0.29 1.40
C ASP A 76 9.28 -0.32 0.47
N LEU A 77 10.43 0.12 0.97
CA LEU A 77 11.71 0.12 0.24
C LEU A 77 12.76 -0.68 0.99
N ALA A 78 13.38 -1.64 0.30
CA ALA A 78 14.56 -2.35 0.78
C ALA A 78 15.81 -1.65 0.24
N VAL A 79 16.77 -1.36 1.11
CA VAL A 79 18.02 -0.67 0.76
C VAL A 79 19.24 -1.49 1.17
N TRP A 80 20.33 -1.33 0.41
CA TRP A 80 21.61 -1.96 0.71
C TRP A 80 22.67 -0.92 1.07
N ASP A 81 23.59 -1.32 1.95
CA ASP A 81 24.75 -0.52 2.36
C ASP A 81 24.39 0.81 3.04
N LEU A 82 23.19 0.92 3.63
CA LEU A 82 22.85 2.03 4.52
C LEU A 82 23.73 1.94 5.78
N PRO A 83 24.45 3.00 6.17
CA PRO A 83 25.21 2.98 7.41
C PRO A 83 24.29 2.85 8.64
N GLU A 84 24.64 1.99 9.59
CA GLU A 84 23.83 1.73 10.81
C GLU A 84 23.48 3.01 11.59
N LYS A 85 24.42 3.96 11.64
CA LYS A 85 24.25 5.27 12.30
C LYS A 85 23.12 6.12 11.70
N ASP A 86 22.66 5.76 10.50
CA ASP A 86 21.65 6.50 9.74
C ASP A 86 20.31 5.74 9.63
N TYR A 87 20.18 4.54 10.21
CA TYR A 87 18.96 3.71 10.13
C TYR A 87 17.66 4.42 10.53
N PHE A 88 17.69 5.25 11.57
CA PHE A 88 16.51 5.99 12.02
C PHE A 88 16.36 7.37 11.35
N LYS A 89 17.37 7.82 10.59
CA LYS A 89 17.39 9.13 9.92
C LYS A 89 17.03 9.06 8.45
N ALA A 90 17.31 7.93 7.82
CA ALA A 90 16.95 7.65 6.44
C ALA A 90 15.44 7.51 6.31
#